data_AF-A0A7C2GXE6-F1
#
_entry.id   AF-A0A7C2GXE6-F1
#
_cell.length_a   1.000
_cell.length_b   1.000
_cell.length_c   1.000
_cell.angle_alpha   90.00
_cell.angle_beta   90.00
_cell.angle_gamma   90.00
#
_symmetry.space_group_name_H-M   'P 1'
#
loop_
_entity.id
_entity.type
_entity.pdbx_description
1 polymer ?
#
loop_
_entity_poly.entity_id
_entity_poly.type
_entity_poly.pdbx_seq_one_letter_code
_entity_poly.pdbx_strand_id
1 'polypeptide(L)' 'MKEKREQETMETQEEEITYHAVEKDGEIAAIWVMKGRKHLRTIDPKSEEGRRILQAYRPSP' A
#
# COMPACT_ATOMS: atom_id res chain seq x y z
N MET A 1 -1.09 -17.72 -28.04
CA MET A 1 -0.21 -16.68 -27.43
C MET A 1 -1.03 -15.72 -26.54
N LYS A 2 -1.80 -16.22 -25.57
CA LYS A 2 -2.55 -15.35 -24.64
C LYS A 2 -2.31 -15.67 -23.17
N GLU A 3 -1.91 -16.89 -22.82
CA GLU A 3 -1.71 -17.29 -21.41
C GLU A 3 -0.37 -16.88 -20.78
N LYS A 4 0.61 -16.34 -21.53
CA LYS A 4 1.93 -15.98 -20.98
C LYS A 4 2.02 -14.60 -20.31
N ARG A 5 0.99 -13.74 -20.42
CA ARG A 5 1.03 -12.39 -19.81
C ARG A 5 0.38 -12.30 -18.43
N GLU A 6 -0.50 -13.23 -18.09
CA GLU A 6 -1.24 -13.16 -16.82
C GLU A 6 -0.40 -13.69 -15.64
N GLN A 7 0.44 -14.71 -15.87
CA GLN A 7 1.33 -15.26 -14.84
C GLN A 7 2.44 -14.28 -14.40
N GLU A 8 3.05 -13.54 -15.34
CA GLU A 8 4.13 -12.60 -15.03
C GLU A 8 3.68 -11.42 -14.15
N THR A 9 2.41 -11.00 -14.28
CA THR A 9 1.83 -9.94 -13.44
C THR A 9 1.58 -10.39 -12.01
N MET A 10 1.29 -11.67 -11.76
CA MET A 10 1.02 -12.16 -10.41
C MET A 10 2.32 -12.38 -9.63
N GLU A 11 3.35 -12.94 -10.27
CA GLU A 11 4.66 -13.17 -9.63
C GLU A 11 5.39 -11.85 -9.29
N THR A 12 5.28 -10.82 -10.15
CA THR A 12 5.89 -9.51 -9.88
C THR A 12 5.18 -8.75 -8.74
N GLN A 13 3.87 -8.94 -8.58
CA GLN A 13 3.12 -8.32 -7.48
C GLN A 13 3.47 -8.91 -6.11
N GLU A 14 3.92 -10.16 -6.03
CA GLU A 14 4.25 -10.80 -4.75
C GLU A 14 5.48 -10.19 -4.06
N GLU A 15 6.30 -9.43 -4.78
CA GLU A 15 7.50 -8.80 -4.23
C GLU A 15 7.34 -7.29 -3.96
N GLU A 16 6.31 -6.65 -4.52
CA GLU A 16 6.09 -5.21 -4.38
C GLU A 16 5.50 -4.84 -3.02
N ILE A 17 6.12 -3.86 -2.35
CA ILE A 17 5.58 -3.24 -1.14
C ILE A 17 4.63 -2.12 -1.53
N THR A 18 3.36 -2.27 -1.17
CA THR A 18 2.32 -1.25 -1.37
C THR A 18 1.77 -0.78 -0.02
N TYR A 19 1.21 0.42 0.00
CA TYR A 19 0.63 1.02 1.21
C TYR A 19 -0.85 1.31 0.99
N HIS A 20 -1.69 0.92 1.95
CA HIS A 20 -3.12 1.17 1.90
C HIS A 20 -3.56 1.96 3.13
N ALA A 21 -4.08 3.17 2.91
CA ALA A 21 -4.63 4.00 3.98
C ALA A 21 -6.06 3.55 4.31
N VAL A 22 -6.31 3.23 5.57
CA VAL A 22 -7.64 2.89 6.09
C VAL A 22 -8.23 4.15 6.71
N GLU A 23 -9.33 4.62 6.13
CA GLU A 23 -10.07 5.77 6.61
C GLU A 23 -11.23 5.34 7.53
N LYS A 24 -11.43 6.09 8.60
CA LYS A 24 -12.54 5.92 9.54
C LYS A 24 -12.98 7.31 10.03
N ASP A 25 -14.28 7.57 10.01
CA ASP A 25 -14.84 8.87 10.43
C ASP A 25 -14.23 10.08 9.70
N GLY A 26 -13.76 9.89 8.47
CA GLY A 26 -13.13 10.95 7.65
C GLY A 26 -11.65 11.20 7.96
N GLU A 27 -11.04 10.43 8.86
CA GLU A 27 -9.61 10.49 9.16
C GLU A 27 -8.92 9.18 8.82
N ILE A 28 -7.65 9.23 8.40
CA ILE A 28 -6.84 8.02 8.23
C ILE A 28 -6.57 7.47 9.63
N ALA A 29 -7.11 6.28 9.89
CA ALA A 29 -6.99 5.59 11.17
C ALA A 29 -5.79 4.63 11.20
N ALA A 30 -5.38 4.10 10.05
CA ALA A 30 -4.27 3.17 9.93
C ALA A 30 -3.68 3.18 8.52
N ILE A 31 -2.41 2.78 8.40
CA ILE A 31 -1.77 2.54 7.09
C ILE A 31 -1.28 1.09 7.08
N TRP A 32 -1.76 0.30 6.13
CA TRP A 32 -1.35 -1.09 5.97
C TRP A 32 -0.20 -1.20 4.99
N VAL A 33 0.87 -1.85 5.42
CA VAL A 33 1.95 -2.27 4.54
C VAL A 33 1.58 -3.62 3.96
N MET A 34 1.46 -3.68 2.65
CA MET A 34 1.10 -4.87 1.90
C MET A 34 2.31 -5.33 1.09
N LYS A 35 2.54 -6.64 1.04
CA LYS A 35 3.47 -7.27 0.09
C LYS A 35 2.64 -8.16 -0.83
N GLY A 36 2.44 -7.71 -2.06
CA GLY A 36 1.38 -8.24 -2.92
C GLY A 36 0.02 -8.24 -2.20
N ARG A 37 -0.53 -9.42 -1.95
CA ARG A 37 -1.84 -9.60 -1.28
C ARG A 37 -1.75 -9.77 0.25
N LYS A 38 -0.54 -9.83 0.81
CA LYS A 38 -0.33 -10.12 2.23
C LYS A 38 -0.13 -8.84 3.03
N HIS A 39 -0.87 -8.69 4.13
CA HIS A 39 -0.60 -7.67 5.15
C HIS A 39 0.68 -8.02 5.92
N LEU A 40 1.62 -7.08 5.95
CA LEU A 40 2.88 -7.21 6.70
C LEU A 40 2.76 -6.57 8.08
N ARG A 41 2.33 -5.31 8.12
CA ARG A 41 2.21 -4.54 9.37
C ARG A 41 1.28 -3.35 9.21
N THR A 42 0.82 -2.84 10.34
CA THR A 42 0.07 -1.59 10.42
C THR A 42 0.98 -0.49 10.95
N ILE A 43 1.01 0.63 10.24
CA ILE A 43 1.71 1.86 10.64
C ILE A 43 0.65 2.82 11.18
N ASP A 44 0.96 3.41 12.33
CA ASP A 44 0.15 4.49 12.88
C ASP A 44 0.31 5.76 12.03
N PRO A 45 -0.78 6.38 11.55
CA PRO A 45 -0.70 7.54 10.66
C PRO A 45 -0.12 8.79 11.33
N LYS A 46 -0.12 8.85 12.67
CA LYS A 46 0.43 9.97 13.45
C LYS A 46 1.91 9.76 13.78
N SER A 47 2.47 8.57 13.58
CA SER A 47 3.90 8.28 13.68
C SER A 47 4.70 9.04 12.61
N GLU A 48 6.02 9.18 12.81
CA GLU A 48 6.91 9.82 11.83
C GLU A 48 6.85 9.12 10.47
N GLU A 49 6.91 7.78 10.46
CA GLU A 49 6.82 6.97 9.24
C GLU A 49 5.48 7.17 8.54
N GLY A 50 4.37 7.10 9.30
CA GLY A 50 3.02 7.31 8.76
C GLY A 50 2.88 8.69 8.11
N ARG A 51 3.33 9.75 8.77
CA ARG A 51 3.31 11.12 8.22
C ARG A 51 4.14 11.23 6.94
N ARG A 52 5.28 10.56 6.84
CA ARG A 52 6.12 10.57 5.63
C ARG A 52 5.41 9.88 4.47
N ILE A 53 4.79 8.72 4.70
CA ILE A 53 4.03 7.98 3.69
C ILE A 53 2.85 8.81 3.19
N LEU A 54 2.08 9.42 4.10
CA LEU A 54 0.92 10.24 3.72
C LEU A 54 1.31 11.51 2.95
N GLN A 55 2.44 12.12 3.27
CA GLN A 55 2.96 13.26 2.50
C GLN A 55 3.39 12.85 1.09
N ALA A 56 4.04 11.70 0.94
CA ALA A 56 4.43 11.18 -0.37
C ALA A 56 3.22 10.80 -1.25
N TYR A 57 2.10 10.43 -0.63
CA TYR A 57 0.88 10.05 -1.34
C TYR A 57 -0.06 11.23 -1.64
N ARG A 58 0.20 12.45 -1.14
CA ARG A 58 -0.56 13.62 -1.58
C ARG A 58 -0.23 13.86 -3.06
N PRO A 59 -1.15 13.60 -4.01
CA PRO A 59 -0.91 14.00 -5.38
C PRO A 59 -0.75 15.53 -5.37
N SER A 60 0.27 16.03 -6.06
CA SER A 60 0.31 17.44 -6.42
C SER A 60 -1.05 17.83 -7.02
N PRO A 61 -1.64 18.98 -6.64
CA PRO A 61 -2.83 19.49 -7.31
C PRO A 61 -2.59 19.67 -8.82
#